data_AF-A0A957VCG5-F1
#
_entry.id   AF-A0A957VCG5-F1
#
_cell.length_a   1.000
_cell.length_b   1.000
_cell.length_c   1.000
_cell.angle_alpha   90.00
_cell.angle_beta   90.00
_cell.angle_gamma   90.00
#
_symmetry.space_group_name_H-M   'P 1'
#
loop_
_entity.id
_entity.type
_entity.pdbx_description
1 polymer ?
#
loop_
_entity_poly.entity_id
_entity_poly.type
_entity_poly.pdbx_seq_one_letter_code
_entity_poly.pdbx_strand_id
1 'polypeptide(L)'
;ATFPSDYMLQTETLAEIQRVLTRPGRLVIVAEGELRGPWPLRPIIDWLYRVTEQRSMPPARPLALLEGQAFSARWQRVERDGAVARLLIGDKR
;
A
#
# COMPACT_ATOMS: atom_id res chain seq x y z
N ALA A 1 -15.53 3.46 -0.77
CA ALA A 1 -14.78 2.20 -0.55
C ALA A 1 -15.25 1.55 0.75
N THR A 2 -15.51 0.25 0.76
CA THR A 2 -16.06 -0.50 1.91
C THR A 2 -15.02 -0.97 2.93
N PHE A 3 -13.73 -0.68 2.69
CA PHE A 3 -12.67 -0.79 3.67
C PHE A 3 -12.15 0.62 3.94
N PRO A 4 -12.42 1.22 5.12
CA PRO A 4 -11.74 2.45 5.48
C PRO A 4 -10.23 2.14 5.51
N SER A 5 -9.43 2.84 4.72
CA SER A 5 -7.98 2.57 4.61
C SER A 5 -7.11 3.67 5.23
N ASP A 6 -7.70 4.83 5.54
CA ASP A 6 -6.96 5.98 6.05
C ASP A 6 -6.37 5.74 7.45
N TYR A 7 -7.03 4.91 8.27
CA TYR A 7 -6.53 4.60 9.61
C TYR A 7 -5.21 3.83 9.61
N MET A 8 -4.90 3.10 8.53
CA MET A 8 -3.67 2.31 8.42
C MET A 8 -2.40 3.20 8.41
N LEU A 9 -2.56 4.48 8.08
CA LEU A 9 -1.50 5.47 8.07
C LEU A 9 -1.63 6.51 9.20
N GLN A 10 -2.60 6.35 10.10
CA GLN A 10 -2.69 7.20 11.29
C GLN A 10 -1.48 6.96 12.19
N THR A 11 -0.95 8.06 12.71
CA THR A 11 0.23 8.11 13.58
C THR A 11 0.07 7.15 14.78
N GLU A 12 -1.11 7.12 15.39
CA GLU A 12 -1.45 6.31 16.55
C GLU A 12 -1.42 4.81 16.20
N THR A 13 -2.00 4.46 15.04
CA THR A 13 -2.00 3.09 14.52
C THR A 13 -0.58 2.61 14.24
N LEU A 14 0.24 3.44 13.58
CA LEU A 14 1.63 3.10 13.26
C LEU A 14 2.48 2.96 14.52
N ALA A 15 2.27 3.81 15.54
CA ALA A 15 2.95 3.70 16.82
C ALA A 15 2.61 2.40 17.55
N GLU A 16 1.34 1.98 17.53
CA GLU A 16 0.92 0.70 18.11
C GLU A 16 1.50 -0.50 17.35
N ILE A 17 1.49 -0.45 16.02
CA ILE A 17 2.14 -1.48 15.18
C ILE A 17 3.63 -1.56 15.51
N GLN A 18 4.32 -0.42 15.63
CA GLN A 18 5.71 -0.38 16.05
C GLN A 18 5.85 -1.09 17.39
N ARG A 19 5.04 -0.72 18.40
CA ARG A 19 5.15 -1.24 19.76
C ARG A 19 5.02 -2.77 19.82
N VAL A 20 4.11 -3.37 19.05
CA VAL A 20 3.82 -4.81 19.11
C VAL A 20 4.74 -5.68 18.25
N LEU A 21 5.40 -5.13 17.23
CA LEU A 21 6.30 -5.91 16.38
C LEU A 21 7.58 -6.33 17.14
N THR A 22 7.91 -7.61 17.14
CA THR A 22 9.20 -8.11 17.65
C THR A 22 10.35 -7.75 16.70
N ARG A 23 11.59 -7.71 17.19
CA ARG A 23 12.77 -7.51 16.32
C ARG A 23 13.37 -8.88 15.91
N PRO A 24 13.70 -9.10 14.62
CA PRO A 24 13.36 -8.26 13.46
C PRO A 24 11.86 -8.35 13.12
N GLY A 25 11.25 -7.21 12.76
CA GLY A 25 9.81 -7.12 12.48
C GLY A 25 9.53 -6.28 11.24
N ARG A 26 8.50 -6.62 10.48
CA ARG A 26 8.16 -5.96 9.21
C ARG A 26 6.66 -5.68 9.12
N LEU A 27 6.33 -4.44 8.79
CA LEU A 27 5.00 -4.02 8.35
C LEU A 27 4.94 -4.09 6.81
N VAL A 28 3.88 -4.69 6.28
CA VAL A 28 3.57 -4.72 4.84
C VAL A 28 2.15 -4.23 4.63
N ILE A 29 1.99 -3.13 3.89
CA ILE A 29 0.69 -2.58 3.49
C ILE A 29 0.54 -2.78 1.99
N VAL A 30 -0.51 -3.48 1.57
CA VAL A 30 -0.89 -3.60 0.15
C VAL A 30 -1.70 -2.36 -0.22
N ALA A 31 -1.04 -1.36 -0.82
CA ALA A 31 -1.68 -0.08 -1.09
C ALA A 31 -2.55 -0.11 -2.35
N GLU A 32 -2.08 -0.78 -3.40
CA GLU A 32 -2.75 -0.81 -4.70
C GLU A 32 -2.55 -2.18 -5.34
N GLY A 33 -3.62 -2.72 -5.94
CA GLY A 33 -3.56 -3.88 -6.84
C GLY A 33 -3.84 -3.43 -8.27
N GLU A 34 -2.97 -3.79 -9.20
CA GLU A 34 -3.15 -3.58 -10.64
C GLU A 34 -3.79 -4.83 -11.23
N LEU A 35 -5.02 -4.69 -11.73
CA LEU A 35 -5.66 -5.75 -12.51
C LEU A 35 -5.05 -5.79 -13.92
N ARG A 36 -4.20 -6.79 -14.19
CA ARG A 36 -3.70 -7.05 -15.54
C ARG A 36 -4.58 -8.10 -16.23
N GLY A 37 -5.44 -7.63 -17.13
CA GLY A 37 -6.20 -8.50 -18.04
C GLY A 37 -5.52 -8.68 -19.40
N PRO A 38 -5.90 -9.72 -20.18
CA PRO A 38 -5.55 -9.83 -21.59
C PRO A 38 -5.99 -8.58 -22.36
N TRP A 39 -5.33 -8.29 -23.48
CA TRP A 39 -5.48 -7.06 -24.28
C TRP A 39 -6.95 -6.57 -24.51
N PRO A 40 -7.96 -7.42 -24.74
CA PRO A 40 -9.34 -6.94 -24.91
C PRO A 40 -10.03 -6.44 -23.61
N LEU A 41 -9.58 -6.84 -22.42
CA LEU A 41 -10.21 -6.45 -21.13
C LEU A 41 -9.60 -5.20 -20.50
N ARG A 42 -8.36 -4.83 -20.89
CA ARG A 42 -7.66 -3.63 -20.38
C ARG A 42 -8.47 -2.33 -20.46
N PRO A 43 -9.08 -1.95 -21.62
CA PRO A 43 -9.81 -0.70 -21.71
C PRO A 43 -11.08 -0.65 -20.84
N ILE A 44 -11.69 -1.81 -20.57
CA ILE A 44 -12.85 -1.91 -19.67
C ILE A 44 -12.41 -1.72 -18.22
N ILE A 45 -11.28 -2.32 -17.83
CA ILE A 45 -10.68 -2.16 -16.50
C ILE A 45 -10.28 -0.69 -16.27
N ASP A 46 -9.64 -0.05 -17.24
CA ASP A 46 -9.25 1.36 -17.16
C ASP A 46 -10.49 2.28 -17.08
N TRP A 47 -11.56 1.95 -17.82
CA TRP A 47 -12.84 2.66 -17.73
C TRP A 47 -13.46 2.52 -16.32
N LEU A 48 -13.46 1.30 -15.75
CA LEU A 48 -13.94 1.06 -14.39
C LEU A 48 -13.14 1.87 -13.36
N TYR A 49 -11.80 1.88 -13.43
CA TYR A 49 -10.96 2.66 -12.51
C TYR A 49 -11.26 4.16 -12.56
N ARG A 50 -11.57 4.69 -13.75
CA ARG A 50 -11.97 6.08 -13.93
C ARG A 50 -13.36 6.36 -13.33
N VAL A 51 -14.31 5.45 -13.49
CA VAL A 51 -15.66 5.57 -12.91
C VAL A 51 -15.63 5.46 -11.39
N THR A 52 -14.75 4.64 -10.83
CA THR A 52 -14.63 4.45 -9.36
C THR A 52 -13.85 5.55 -8.66
N GLU A 53 -13.33 6.56 -9.39
CA GLU A 53 -12.47 7.63 -8.87
C GLU A 53 -11.35 7.11 -7.94
N GLN A 54 -10.79 5.94 -8.25
CA GLN A 54 -9.80 5.31 -7.39
C GLN A 54 -8.47 6.06 -7.57
N ARG A 55 -8.28 7.16 -6.83
CA ARG A 55 -7.05 7.96 -6.87
C ARG A 55 -5.92 7.16 -6.22
N SER A 56 -4.85 6.92 -6.99
CA SER A 56 -3.60 6.40 -6.45
C SER A 56 -3.08 7.28 -5.31
N MET A 57 -2.60 6.66 -4.24
CA MET A 57 -2.09 7.40 -3.09
C MET A 57 -0.72 7.98 -3.47
N PRO A 58 -0.50 9.31 -3.34
CA PRO A 58 0.78 9.91 -3.68
C PRO A 58 1.88 9.33 -2.77
N PRO A 59 2.99 8.83 -3.32
CA PRO A 59 3.92 7.95 -2.61
C PRO A 59 4.71 8.64 -1.48
N ALA A 60 4.82 9.97 -1.50
CA ALA A 60 5.66 10.71 -0.55
C ALA A 60 5.09 10.74 0.88
N ARG A 61 3.78 10.98 1.04
CA ARG A 61 3.15 11.14 2.37
C ARG A 61 3.19 9.86 3.21
N PRO A 62 2.89 8.66 2.68
CA PRO A 62 2.95 7.43 3.46
C PRO A 62 4.36 7.05 3.90
N LEU A 63 5.38 7.29 3.07
CA LEU A 63 6.78 7.02 3.44
C LEU A 63 7.19 7.85 4.66
N ALA A 64 6.94 9.16 4.62
CA ALA A 64 7.29 10.08 5.70
C ALA A 64 6.61 9.71 7.04
N LEU A 65 5.37 9.23 6.99
CA LEU A 65 4.64 8.81 8.19
C LEU A 65 5.26 7.57 8.84
N LEU A 66 5.65 6.56 8.05
CA LEU A 66 6.32 5.37 8.56
C LEU A 66 7.74 5.70 9.08
N GLU A 67 8.49 6.53 8.37
CA GLU A 67 9.83 6.98 8.79
C GLU A 67 9.78 7.77 10.11
N GLY A 68 8.76 8.61 10.29
CA GLY A 68 8.48 9.30 11.55
C GLY A 68 8.16 8.37 12.73
N GLN A 69 7.82 7.11 12.46
CA GLN A 69 7.50 6.08 13.45
C GLN A 69 8.60 5.02 13.60
N ALA A 70 9.85 5.40 13.32
CA ALA A 70 11.03 4.54 13.44
C ALA A 70 10.99 3.27 12.56
N PHE A 71 10.23 3.28 11.47
CA PHE A 71 10.35 2.29 10.40
C PHE A 71 11.38 2.74 9.35
N SER A 72 12.06 1.77 8.73
CA SER A 72 12.73 1.98 7.46
C SER A 72 11.74 1.66 6.34
N ALA A 73 11.21 2.70 5.68
CA ALA A 73 10.11 2.56 4.74
C ALA A 73 10.58 2.50 3.27
N ARG A 74 9.89 1.73 2.43
CA ARG A 74 10.05 1.75 0.97
C ARG A 74 8.79 1.33 0.24
N TRP A 75 8.62 1.84 -0.97
CA TRP A 75 7.68 1.27 -1.93
C TRP A 75 8.31 0.10 -2.65
N GLN A 76 7.56 -0.98 -2.80
CA GLN A 76 7.97 -2.14 -3.58
C GLN A 76 6.82 -2.61 -4.46
N ARG A 77 7.09 -2.70 -5.76
CA ARG A 77 6.17 -3.36 -6.70
C ARG A 77 6.49 -4.85 -6.73
N VAL A 78 5.46 -5.69 -6.65
CA VAL A 78 5.58 -7.15 -6.70
C VAL A 78 4.63 -7.69 -7.75
N GLU A 79 5.10 -8.68 -8.50
CA GLU A 79 4.35 -9.41 -9.50
C GLU A 79 4.32 -10.90 -9.13
N ARG A 80 3.14 -11.51 -9.12
CA ARG A 80 2.92 -12.94 -8.86
C ARG A 80 1.76 -13.42 -9.73
N ASP A 81 2.01 -14.46 -10.52
CA ASP A 81 1.02 -15.11 -11.39
C ASP A 81 0.21 -14.13 -12.27
N GLY A 82 0.89 -13.08 -12.76
CA GLY A 82 0.28 -12.02 -13.57
C GLY A 82 -0.44 -10.93 -12.79
N ALA A 83 -0.66 -11.11 -11.48
CA ALA A 83 -1.15 -10.06 -10.58
C ALA A 83 0.00 -9.15 -10.16
N VAL A 84 -0.24 -7.84 -10.16
CA VAL A 84 0.73 -6.84 -9.71
C VAL A 84 0.15 -6.07 -8.54
N ALA A 85 0.99 -5.84 -7.52
CA ALA A 85 0.62 -5.01 -6.38
C ALA A 85 1.74 -4.02 -6.03
N ARG A 86 1.34 -2.88 -5.50
CA ARG A 86 2.22 -1.87 -4.93
C ARG A 86 2.16 -1.96 -3.41
N LEU A 87 3.27 -2.36 -2.81
CA LEU A 87 3.42 -2.53 -1.37
C LEU A 87 4.16 -1.35 -0.76
N LEU A 88 3.71 -0.89 0.39
CA LEU A 88 4.48 -0.06 1.30
C LEU A 88 5.04 -0.97 2.41
N ILE A 89 6.37 -1.06 2.48
CA ILE A 89 7.07 -1.93 3.42
C ILE A 89 7.79 -1.06 4.44
N GLY A 90 7.58 -1.33 5.73
CA GLY A 90 8.30 -0.72 6.85
C GLY A 90 9.04 -1.78 7.65
N ASP A 91 10.37 -1.76 7.63
CA ASP A 91 11.17 -2.62 8.51
C ASP A 91 11.38 -1.91 9.86
N LYS A 92 11.03 -2.59 10.97
CA LYS A 92 11.19 -2.03 12.31
C LYS A 92 12.68 -1.89 12.63
N ARG A 93 13.12 -0.67 12.96
CA ARG A 93 14.47 -0.39 13.45
C ARG A 93 14.64 -0.81 14.91
#